data_AF-A0A842W262-F1
#
_entry.id   AF-A0A842W262-F1
#
_cell.length_a   1.000
_cell.length_b   1.000
_cell.length_c   1.000
_cell.angle_alpha   90.00
_cell.angle_beta   90.00
_cell.angle_gamma   90.00
#
_symmetry.space_group_name_H-M   'P 1'
#
loop_
_entity.id
_entity.type
_entity.pdbx_description
1 polymer ?
#
loop_
_entity_poly.entity_id
_entity_poly.type
_entity_poly.pdbx_seq_one_letter_code
_entity_poly.pdbx_strand_id
1 'polypeptide(L)'
;MTYNVFIRGIYSTALTKLFKDAGFNIIFPSAVILERFKDLEEFYGSYSKDIIINDRYDKSGISVSMKKEIWNEIKEDFPITQKKFPNTIKLQAEFPLNSI
;
A
#
# COMPACT_ATOMS: atom_id res chain seq x y z
N MET A 1 -8.70 -13.28 -2.10
CA MET A 1 -8.95 -12.54 -0.84
C MET A 1 -8.50 -11.11 -1.09
N THR A 2 -9.26 -10.12 -0.62
CA THR A 2 -8.90 -8.71 -0.80
C THR A 2 -8.24 -8.18 0.47
N TYR A 3 -6.99 -7.73 0.39
CA TYR A 3 -6.26 -7.18 1.53
C TYR A 3 -6.56 -5.69 1.71
N ASN A 4 -6.53 -5.26 2.98
CA ASN A 4 -6.73 -3.88 3.37
C ASN A 4 -5.41 -3.09 3.30
N VAL A 5 -5.41 -1.99 2.57
CA VAL A 5 -4.24 -1.15 2.32
C VAL A 5 -4.44 0.21 2.97
N PHE A 6 -3.52 0.54 3.86
CA PHE A 6 -3.44 1.85 4.50
C PHE A 6 -2.31 2.67 3.86
N ILE A 7 -2.67 3.81 3.25
CA ILE A 7 -1.73 4.63 2.48
C ILE A 7 -1.61 6.03 3.11
N ARG A 8 -0.38 6.46 3.40
CA ARG A 8 -0.06 7.83 3.82
C ARG A 8 1.14 8.38 3.05
N GLY A 9 1.23 9.70 3.04
CA GLY A 9 2.33 10.43 2.41
C GLY A 9 1.95 11.13 1.10
N ILE A 10 2.96 11.75 0.50
CA ILE A 10 2.81 12.63 -0.68
C ILE A 10 2.37 11.89 -1.95
N TYR A 11 2.67 10.58 -2.04
CA TYR A 11 2.29 9.72 -3.18
C TYR A 11 0.88 9.13 -3.06
N SER A 12 0.15 9.46 -1.99
CA SER A 12 -1.11 8.79 -1.61
C SER A 12 -2.17 8.75 -2.71
N THR A 13 -2.30 9.80 -3.53
CA THR A 13 -3.32 9.83 -4.60
C THR A 13 -3.03 8.83 -5.71
N ALA A 14 -1.80 8.81 -6.23
CA ALA A 14 -1.40 7.88 -7.28
C ALA A 14 -1.45 6.43 -6.79
N LEU A 15 -0.99 6.20 -5.56
CA LEU A 15 -1.03 4.88 -4.94
C LEU A 15 -2.46 4.42 -4.67
N THR A 16 -3.34 5.31 -4.21
CA THR A 16 -4.77 4.97 -4.01
C THR A 16 -5.37 4.47 -5.32
N LYS A 17 -5.18 5.19 -6.43
CA LYS A 17 -5.67 4.75 -7.75
C LYS A 17 -5.09 3.39 -8.14
N LEU A 18 -3.77 3.23 -8.02
CA LEU A 18 -3.08 1.99 -8.40
C LEU A 18 -3.58 0.76 -7.62
N PHE A 19 -3.69 0.87 -6.30
CA PHE A 19 -4.12 -0.25 -5.45
C PHE A 19 -5.61 -0.53 -5.60
N LYS A 20 -6.44 0.51 -5.74
CA LYS A 20 -7.86 0.36 -5.99
C LYS A 20 -8.13 -0.33 -7.33
N ASP A 21 -7.43 0.06 -8.40
CA ASP A 21 -7.56 -0.56 -9.73
C ASP A 21 -7.10 -2.02 -9.74
N ALA A 22 -6.17 -2.37 -8.83
CA ALA A 22 -5.75 -3.74 -8.61
C ALA A 22 -6.69 -4.53 -7.69
N GLY A 23 -7.83 -3.95 -7.27
CA GLY A 23 -8.87 -4.60 -6.49
C GLY A 23 -8.60 -4.67 -4.98
N PHE A 24 -7.67 -3.86 -4.45
CA PHE A 24 -7.42 -3.79 -3.00
C PHE A 24 -8.41 -2.87 -2.28
N ASN A 25 -8.66 -3.15 -1.00
CA ASN A 25 -9.51 -2.31 -0.15
C ASN A 25 -8.69 -1.16 0.43
N ILE A 26 -9.05 0.08 0.11
CA ILE A 26 -8.37 1.26 0.66
C ILE A 26 -9.01 1.62 2.00
N ILE A 27 -8.25 1.52 3.10
CA ILE A 27 -8.76 1.79 4.45
C ILE A 27 -8.21 3.10 5.03
N PHE A 28 -9.02 3.76 5.86
CA PHE A 28 -8.72 5.06 6.46
C PHE A 28 -8.22 6.14 5.47
N PRO A 29 -8.91 6.36 4.33
CA PRO A 29 -8.55 7.43 3.41
C PRO A 29 -8.65 8.80 4.09
N SER A 30 -7.82 9.75 3.65
CA SER A 30 -7.97 11.16 4.07
C SER A 30 -9.15 11.81 3.37
N ALA A 31 -9.66 12.92 3.93
CA ALA A 31 -10.74 13.69 3.31
C ALA A 31 -10.43 14.08 1.84
N VAL A 32 -9.19 14.48 1.56
CA VAL A 32 -8.72 14.80 0.20
C VAL A 32 -8.78 13.59 -0.74
N ILE A 33 -8.50 12.39 -0.23
CA ILE A 33 -8.58 11.16 -1.03
C ILE A 33 -10.04 10.80 -1.30
N LEU A 34 -10.93 10.90 -0.30
CA LEU A 34 -12.37 10.69 -0.50
C LEU A 34 -12.97 11.67 -1.51
N GLU A 35 -12.57 12.95 -1.46
CA GLU A 35 -13.02 13.96 -2.42
C GLU A 35 -12.62 13.61 -3.87
N ARG A 36 -11.39 13.09 -4.04
CA ARG A 36 -10.86 12.69 -5.36
C ARG A 36 -11.46 11.38 -5.87
N PHE A 37 -11.71 10.43 -4.98
CA PHE A 37 -12.23 9.12 -5.30
C PHE A 37 -13.59 8.91 -4.62
N LYS A 38 -14.62 9.51 -5.21
CA LYS A 38 -15.99 9.58 -4.66
C LYS A 38 -16.66 8.21 -4.45
N ASP A 39 -16.10 7.16 -5.03
CA ASP A 39 -16.56 5.78 -4.92
C ASP A 39 -15.76 4.96 -3.90
N LEU A 40 -14.85 5.58 -3.15
CA LEU A 40 -14.28 4.96 -1.96
C LEU A 40 -15.26 5.05 -0.79
N GLU A 41 -15.44 3.94 -0.10
CA GLU A 41 -16.17 3.92 1.15
C GLU A 41 -15.32 4.50 2.29
N GLU A 42 -16.01 5.14 3.23
CA GLU A 42 -15.45 5.64 4.47
C GLU A 42 -15.16 4.47 5.43
N PHE A 43 -14.03 3.80 5.23
CA PHE A 43 -13.58 2.74 6.14
C PHE A 43 -12.96 3.36 7.41
N TYR A 44 -13.82 3.72 8.36
CA TYR A 44 -13.45 4.21 9.69
C TYR A 44 -13.94 3.20 10.75
N GLY A 45 -13.10 2.22 11.09
CA GLY A 45 -13.46 1.16 12.04
C GLY A 45 -12.31 0.24 12.42
N SER A 46 -12.57 -0.87 13.12
CA SER A 46 -11.56 -1.87 13.50
C SER A 46 -11.17 -2.77 12.32
N TYR A 47 -10.55 -2.18 11.30
CA TYR A 47 -9.99 -2.92 10.16
C TYR A 47 -8.51 -3.25 10.40
N SER A 48 -8.09 -4.46 10.05
CA SER A 48 -6.67 -4.83 10.03
C SER A 48 -5.94 -4.01 8.97
N LYS A 49 -4.76 -3.49 9.32
CA LYS A 49 -3.85 -2.86 8.36
C LYS A 49 -2.93 -3.92 7.79
N ASP A 50 -3.44 -4.68 6.84
CA ASP A 50 -2.71 -5.81 6.23
C ASP A 50 -1.46 -5.33 5.51
N ILE A 51 -1.59 -4.21 4.79
CA ILE A 51 -0.53 -3.54 4.05
C ILE A 51 -0.49 -2.08 4.45
N ILE A 52 0.68 -1.61 4.87
CA ILE A 52 0.93 -0.22 5.24
C ILE A 52 1.93 0.37 4.24
N ILE A 53 1.57 1.49 3.63
CA ILE A 53 2.40 2.21 2.67
C ILE A 53 2.60 3.64 3.16
N ASN A 54 3.85 4.04 3.35
CA ASN A 54 4.22 5.40 3.72
C ASN A 54 5.29 5.93 2.77
N ASP A 55 5.41 7.24 2.67
CA ASP A 55 6.59 7.86 2.09
C ASP A 55 7.84 7.56 2.93
N ARG A 56 8.98 7.42 2.25
CA ARG A 56 10.29 7.32 2.93
C ARG A 56 10.61 8.62 3.66
N TYR A 57 11.52 8.56 4.63
CA TYR A 57 11.97 9.73 5.39
C TYR A 57 12.53 10.83 4.48
N ASP A 58 13.32 10.45 3.48
CA ASP A 58 13.90 11.31 2.45
C ASP A 58 12.89 11.76 1.36
N LYS A 59 11.62 11.38 1.50
CA LYS A 59 10.52 11.60 0.53
C LYS A 59 10.78 11.03 -0.86
N SER A 60 11.84 10.25 -1.03
CA SER A 60 12.30 9.70 -2.31
C SER A 60 11.87 8.24 -2.43
N GLY A 61 10.58 8.05 -2.71
CA GLY A 61 9.93 6.74 -2.79
C GLY A 61 9.11 6.39 -1.54
N ILE A 62 8.79 5.11 -1.41
CA ILE A 62 7.87 4.59 -0.39
C ILE A 62 8.47 3.43 0.39
N SER A 63 7.99 3.24 1.62
CA SER A 63 8.15 2.03 2.42
C SER A 63 6.84 1.25 2.41
N VAL A 64 6.94 -0.07 2.30
CA VAL A 64 5.81 -0.99 2.34
C VAL A 64 6.05 -1.99 3.45
N SER A 65 5.12 -2.10 4.39
CA SER A 65 5.18 -3.02 5.52
C SER A 65 3.95 -3.91 5.51
N MET A 66 4.16 -5.22 5.60
CA MET A 66 3.10 -6.23 5.71
C MET A 66 3.67 -7.49 6.35
N LYS A 67 2.81 -8.42 6.76
CA LYS A 67 3.24 -9.73 7.26
C LYS A 67 3.85 -10.58 6.14
N LYS A 68 4.78 -11.48 6.48
CA LYS A 68 5.50 -12.32 5.50
C LYS A 68 4.54 -13.26 4.76
N GLU A 69 3.52 -13.75 5.46
CA GLU A 69 2.50 -14.65 4.93
C GLU A 69 1.73 -13.96 3.79
N ILE A 70 1.27 -12.72 4.05
CA ILE A 70 0.58 -11.89 3.06
C ILE A 70 1.47 -11.64 1.84
N TRP A 71 2.74 -11.30 2.05
CA TRP A 71 3.67 -11.08 0.95
C TRP A 71 3.84 -12.33 0.08
N ASN A 72 4.01 -13.50 0.69
CA ASN A 72 4.16 -14.75 -0.05
C ASN A 72 2.93 -15.08 -0.91
N GLU A 73 1.74 -14.69 -0.45
CA GLU A 73 0.47 -14.89 -1.15
C GLU A 73 0.30 -13.94 -2.34
N ILE A 74 0.71 -12.67 -2.22
CA ILE A 74 0.40 -11.62 -3.22
C ILE A 74 1.57 -11.14 -4.07
N LYS A 75 2.80 -11.62 -3.83
CA LYS A 75 4.02 -11.08 -4.47
C LYS A 75 3.97 -10.98 -5.99
N GLU A 76 3.27 -11.88 -6.68
CA GLU A 76 3.16 -11.90 -8.14
C GLU A 76 2.16 -10.85 -8.65
N ASP A 77 1.07 -10.66 -7.92
CA ASP A 77 -0.02 -9.74 -8.28
C ASP A 77 0.16 -8.34 -7.68
N PHE A 78 1.16 -8.16 -6.82
CA PHE A 78 1.41 -6.91 -6.12
C PHE A 78 1.49 -5.75 -7.13
N PRO A 79 0.82 -4.60 -6.89
CA PRO A 79 0.70 -3.57 -7.91
C PRO A 79 2.04 -2.96 -8.33
N ILE A 80 3.03 -2.94 -7.43
CA ILE A 80 4.34 -2.34 -7.65
C ILE A 80 5.38 -3.45 -7.85
N THR A 81 5.46 -3.99 -9.06
CA THR A 81 6.43 -5.02 -9.45
C THR A 81 7.26 -4.55 -10.64
N GLN A 82 8.47 -5.08 -10.79
CA GLN A 82 9.31 -4.79 -11.95
C GLN A 82 8.69 -5.26 -13.27
N LYS A 83 7.77 -6.24 -13.23
CA LYS A 83 7.00 -6.67 -14.40
C LYS A 83 6.07 -5.56 -14.92
N LYS A 84 5.40 -4.83 -14.02
CA LYS A 84 4.53 -3.70 -14.37
C LYS A 84 5.31 -2.40 -14.54
N PHE A 85 6.39 -2.24 -13.78
CA PHE A 85 7.22 -1.04 -13.74
C PHE A 85 8.71 -1.42 -13.83
N PRO A 86 9.26 -1.58 -15.05
CA PRO A 86 10.62 -2.08 -15.26
C PRO A 86 11.72 -1.32 -14.50
N ASN A 87 11.51 -0.02 -14.28
CA ASN A 87 12.47 0.85 -13.59
C ASN A 87 12.28 0.90 -12.06
N THR A 88 11.41 0.06 -11.48
CA THR A 88 11.21 0.01 -10.03
C THR A 88 12.46 -0.55 -9.34
N ILE A 89 13.06 0.26 -8.47
CA ILE A 89 14.11 -0.16 -7.56
C ILE A 89 13.45 -0.69 -6.29
N LYS A 90 13.57 -2.00 -6.05
CA LYS A 90 13.08 -2.64 -4.82
C LYS A 90 14.26 -2.91 -3.90
N LEU A 91 14.26 -2.26 -2.74
CA LEU A 91 15.14 -2.59 -1.63
C LEU A 91 14.32 -3.34 -0.60
N GLN A 92 14.59 -4.64 -0.45
CA GLN A 92 13.97 -5.45 0.59
C GLN A 92 14.94 -5.51 1.76
N ALA A 93 14.51 -5.08 2.94
CA ALA A 93 15.31 -5.30 4.14
C ALA A 93 15.44 -6.82 4.37
N GLU A 94 16.67 -7.30 4.58
CA GLU A 94 16.94 -8.71 4.88
C GLU A 94 16.44 -9.13 6.27
N PHE A 95 16.15 -8.16 7.12
CA PHE A 95 15.71 -8.38 8.50
C PHE A 95 14.28 -7.87 8.71
N PRO A 96 13.40 -8.62 9.39
CA PRO A 96 12.12 -8.10 9.83
C PRO A 96 12.38 -6.98 10.83
N LEU A 97 12.01 -5.74 10.50
CA LEU A 97 12.19 -4.58 11.40
C LEU A 97 11.46 -4.73 12.75
N ASN A 98 10.60 -5.75 12.89
CA ASN A 98 9.80 -6.06 14.06
C ASN A 98 10.03 -7.47 14.63
N SER A 99 11.16 -8.13 14.35
CA SER A 99 11.56 -9.30 15.15
C SER A 99 12.10 -8.81 16.50
N ILE A 100 11.19 -8.59 17.44
CA ILE A 100 11.45 -8.66 18.87
C ILE A 100 10.68 -9.87 19.39
#